data_AF-A0A7V9DJT6-F1
#
_entry.id   AF-A0A7V9DJT6-F1
#
_cell.length_a   1.000
_cell.length_b   1.000
_cell.length_c   1.000
_cell.angle_alpha   90.00
_cell.angle_beta   90.00
_cell.angle_gamma   90.00
#
_symmetry.space_group_name_H-M   'P 1'
#
loop_
_entity.id
_entity.type
_entity.pdbx_description
1 polymer ?
#
loop_
_entity_poly.entity_id
_entity_poly.type
_entity_poly.pdbx_seq_one_letter_code
_entity_poly.pdbx_strand_id
1 'polypeptide(L)'
;MVQPRLSWLREARAAPEFAGFVATVGPLVARSPRGDGHRVLVLPGFRASDASTRPIRWFLNRLGYRTHGWGLGTNAGPTSHMTDGLRRLVDRLIEADQAPMSLVGWSLGGVYAHGIAEQRPGHVRQVVTLGSPLNYAPRLPATVPATSIYSKSDAVVAYRASLLTSGPLRENVEVRGSHVGLGHNPPVLVVVADRLAQPAGAWTPYQPPRWARPWLPS
;
A
#
# COMPACT_ATOMS: atom_id res chain seq x y z
N MET A 1 -3.24 1.14 -27.74
CA MET A 1 -1.92 1.81 -27.61
C MET A 1 -2.18 3.24 -27.17
N VAL A 2 -2.06 3.56 -25.87
CA VAL A 2 -2.32 4.92 -25.35
C VAL A 2 -1.05 5.75 -25.53
N GLN A 3 -1.14 6.90 -26.19
CA GLN A 3 0.02 7.76 -26.45
C GLN A 3 0.63 8.30 -25.14
N PRO A 4 1.95 8.17 -24.92
CA PRO A 4 2.60 8.47 -23.64
C PRO A 4 2.52 9.94 -23.20
N ARG A 5 2.36 10.90 -24.12
CA ARG A 5 2.28 12.34 -23.79
C ARG A 5 1.01 12.76 -23.05
N LEU A 6 -0.13 12.07 -23.23
CA LEU A 6 -1.36 12.38 -22.50
C LEU A 6 -1.42 11.77 -21.09
N SER A 7 -0.55 10.80 -20.78
CA SER A 7 -0.53 10.09 -19.48
C SER A 7 -0.04 10.99 -18.32
N TRP A 8 1.02 11.77 -18.55
CA TRP A 8 1.61 12.67 -17.55
C TRP A 8 0.69 13.81 -17.13
N LEU A 9 -0.17 14.31 -18.01
CA LEU A 9 -1.17 15.34 -17.68
C LEU A 9 -2.19 14.86 -16.64
N ARG A 10 -2.46 13.54 -16.58
CA ARG A 10 -3.33 12.95 -15.56
C ARG A 10 -2.63 12.90 -14.20
N GLU A 11 -1.33 12.65 -14.18
CA GLU A 11 -0.50 12.67 -12.97
C GLU A 11 -0.23 14.08 -12.44
N ALA A 12 -0.36 15.12 -13.28
CA ALA A 12 -0.34 16.52 -12.82
C ALA A 12 -1.44 16.84 -11.78
N ARG A 13 -2.48 16.00 -11.70
CA ARG A 13 -3.52 16.08 -10.65
C ARG A 13 -3.00 15.73 -9.25
N ALA A 14 -1.81 15.15 -9.12
CA ALA A 14 -1.23 14.82 -7.83
C ALA A 14 -1.07 16.02 -6.89
N ALA A 15 -0.79 17.21 -7.43
CA ALA A 15 -0.64 18.43 -6.65
C ALA A 15 -1.97 18.90 -6.02
N PRO A 16 -3.07 19.10 -6.77
CA PRO A 16 -4.37 19.39 -6.15
C PRO A 16 -4.90 18.21 -5.30
N GLU A 17 -4.60 16.96 -5.64
CA GLU A 17 -4.90 15.80 -4.79
C GLU A 17 -4.18 15.89 -3.43
N PHE A 18 -2.95 16.40 -3.40
CA PHE A 18 -2.21 16.62 -2.15
C PHE A 18 -2.82 17.74 -1.30
N ALA A 19 -3.29 18.82 -1.90
CA ALA A 19 -4.04 19.84 -1.17
C ALA A 19 -5.34 19.27 -0.57
N GLY A 20 -6.06 18.43 -1.34
CA GLY A 20 -7.24 17.70 -0.85
C GLY A 20 -6.91 16.76 0.32
N PHE A 21 -5.76 16.10 0.30
CA PHE A 21 -5.25 15.32 1.43
C PHE A 21 -5.08 16.19 2.68
N VAL A 22 -4.34 17.29 2.59
CA VAL A 22 -4.10 18.18 3.73
C VAL A 22 -5.41 18.68 4.34
N ALA A 23 -6.39 19.03 3.50
CA ALA A 23 -7.71 19.50 3.96
C ALA A 23 -8.55 18.42 4.66
N THR A 24 -8.35 17.14 4.34
CA THR A 24 -9.20 16.03 4.83
C THR A 24 -8.53 15.19 5.92
N VAL A 25 -7.20 15.25 6.07
CA VAL A 25 -6.45 14.28 6.88
C VAL A 25 -6.79 14.32 8.38
N GLY A 26 -7.12 15.49 8.94
CA GLY A 26 -7.53 15.61 10.34
C GLY A 26 -8.80 14.80 10.66
N PRO A 27 -9.94 15.09 9.99
CA PRO A 27 -11.16 14.29 10.10
C PRO A 27 -10.98 12.80 9.78
N LEU A 28 -10.09 12.44 8.84
CA LEU A 28 -9.76 11.04 8.55
C LEU A 28 -9.16 10.35 9.76
N VAL A 29 -8.12 10.92 10.36
CA VAL A 29 -7.48 10.35 11.56
C VAL A 29 -8.48 10.18 12.71
N ALA A 30 -9.39 11.14 12.88
CA ALA A 30 -10.39 11.08 13.94
C ALA A 30 -11.43 9.95 13.74
N ARG A 31 -11.78 9.63 12.49
CA ARG A 31 -12.84 8.66 12.13
C ARG A 31 -12.32 7.27 11.79
N SER A 32 -11.04 7.14 11.46
CA SER A 32 -10.41 5.87 11.11
C SER A 32 -10.19 4.99 12.35
N PRO A 33 -10.30 3.66 12.19
CA PRO A 33 -10.05 2.73 13.28
C PRO A 33 -8.60 2.85 13.79
N ARG A 34 -8.42 2.63 15.10
CA ARG A 34 -7.11 2.69 15.73
C ARG A 34 -6.34 1.39 15.55
N GLY A 35 -5.03 1.52 15.41
CA GLY A 35 -4.12 0.39 15.35
C GLY A 35 -3.90 -0.23 16.72
N ASP A 36 -3.55 -1.51 16.71
CA ASP A 36 -3.18 -2.32 17.88
C ASP A 36 -1.68 -2.23 18.20
N GLY A 37 -0.95 -1.26 17.64
CA GLY A 37 0.50 -1.12 17.83
C GLY A 37 1.37 -2.02 16.96
N HIS A 38 0.80 -2.87 16.10
CA HIS A 38 1.63 -3.74 15.26
C HIS A 38 2.47 -2.97 14.24
N ARG A 39 3.51 -3.64 13.74
CA ARG A 39 4.50 -3.05 12.85
C ARG A 39 4.00 -3.02 11.40
N VAL A 40 4.27 -1.93 10.69
CA VAL A 40 3.92 -1.78 9.26
C VAL A 40 5.14 -1.35 8.46
N LEU A 41 5.60 -2.16 7.51
CA LEU A 41 6.67 -1.80 6.59
C LEU A 41 6.06 -1.19 5.31
N VAL A 42 6.42 0.04 4.99
CA VAL A 42 5.89 0.79 3.83
C VAL A 42 6.95 0.91 2.75
N LEU A 43 6.68 0.36 1.57
CA LEU A 43 7.64 0.20 0.47
C LEU A 43 7.33 1.16 -0.69
N PRO A 44 8.32 1.98 -1.14
CA PRO A 44 8.11 2.97 -2.18
C PRO A 44 8.13 2.37 -3.60
N GLY A 45 7.52 3.10 -4.55
CA GLY A 45 7.55 2.80 -5.98
C GLY A 45 8.90 3.05 -6.65
N PHE A 46 9.04 2.69 -7.93
CA PHE A 46 10.25 2.93 -8.71
C PHE A 46 10.60 4.42 -8.76
N ARG A 47 11.90 4.74 -8.61
CA ARG A 47 12.46 6.10 -8.50
C ARG A 47 11.96 6.92 -7.32
N ALA A 48 11.18 6.33 -6.43
CA ALA A 48 10.72 6.97 -5.19
C ALA A 48 11.55 6.51 -3.98
N SER A 49 11.32 7.13 -2.83
CA SER A 49 12.04 6.84 -1.59
C SER A 49 11.09 6.94 -0.40
N ASP A 50 11.62 6.80 0.80
CA ASP A 50 10.87 7.03 2.03
C ASP A 50 10.18 8.40 2.08
N ALA A 51 10.67 9.41 1.35
CA ALA A 51 10.01 10.70 1.26
C ALA A 51 8.59 10.61 0.66
N SER A 52 8.39 9.77 -0.36
CA SER A 52 7.08 9.65 -1.03
C SER A 52 6.05 8.90 -0.19
N THR A 53 6.51 8.01 0.71
CA THR A 53 5.63 7.24 1.61
C THR A 53 5.41 7.93 2.95
N ARG A 54 6.01 9.11 3.19
CA ARG A 54 5.83 9.89 4.42
C ARG A 54 4.36 10.15 4.76
N PRO A 55 3.47 10.54 3.83
CA PRO A 55 2.06 10.78 4.15
C PRO A 55 1.38 9.54 4.74
N ILE A 56 1.55 8.38 4.09
CA ILE A 56 1.03 7.08 4.56
C ILE A 56 1.56 6.79 5.97
N ARG A 57 2.88 6.86 6.16
CA ARG A 57 3.52 6.54 7.45
C ARG A 57 3.09 7.48 8.56
N TRP A 58 3.04 8.78 8.29
CA TRP A 58 2.54 9.77 9.24
C TRP A 58 1.11 9.47 9.67
N PHE A 59 0.22 9.20 8.70
CA PHE A 59 -1.18 8.90 8.98
C PHE A 59 -1.32 7.64 9.84
N LEU A 60 -0.61 6.56 9.49
CA LEU A 60 -0.65 5.31 10.24
C LEU A 60 -0.03 5.44 11.65
N ASN A 61 1.05 6.21 11.81
CA ASN A 61 1.59 6.52 13.14
C ASN A 61 0.56 7.26 14.01
N ARG A 62 -0.22 8.19 13.43
CA ARG A 62 -1.31 8.89 14.16
C ARG A 62 -2.44 7.96 14.57
N LEU A 63 -2.66 6.85 13.85
CA LEU A 63 -3.63 5.81 14.22
C LEU A 63 -3.10 4.83 15.26
N GLY A 64 -1.80 4.86 15.58
CA GLY A 64 -1.18 4.01 16.60
C GLY A 64 -0.35 2.84 16.05
N TYR A 65 -0.04 2.80 14.76
CA TYR A 65 0.86 1.78 14.20
C TYR A 65 2.33 2.14 14.36
N ARG A 66 3.20 1.14 14.42
CA ARG A 66 4.67 1.31 14.38
C ARG A 66 5.15 1.21 12.93
N THR A 67 5.18 2.34 12.21
CA THR A 67 5.57 2.31 10.79
C THR A 67 7.07 2.38 10.56
N HIS A 68 7.54 1.62 9.58
CA HIS A 68 8.92 1.65 9.09
C HIS A 68 8.91 2.01 7.60
N GLY A 69 9.81 2.92 7.23
CA GLY A 69 10.21 3.08 5.83
C GLY A 69 11.20 1.98 5.44
N TRP A 70 11.54 1.93 4.16
CA TRP A 70 12.47 0.93 3.66
C TRP A 70 13.95 1.29 3.94
N GLY A 71 14.29 2.57 4.14
CA GLY A 71 15.64 3.01 4.49
C GLY A 71 16.75 2.73 3.47
N LEU A 72 16.44 2.32 2.23
CA LEU A 72 17.43 1.97 1.19
C LEU A 72 17.72 3.11 0.19
N GLY A 73 17.28 4.33 0.50
CA GLY A 73 17.40 5.47 -0.40
C GLY A 73 16.33 5.46 -1.50
N THR A 74 16.75 5.65 -2.76
CA THR A 74 15.86 5.71 -3.93
C THR A 74 15.71 4.35 -4.59
N ASN A 75 14.48 3.96 -4.91
CA ASN A 75 14.17 2.68 -5.54
C ASN A 75 14.66 2.61 -6.98
N ALA A 76 15.83 1.99 -7.16
CA ALA A 76 16.43 1.76 -8.46
C ALA A 76 15.91 0.51 -9.18
N GLY A 77 14.90 -0.17 -8.64
CA GLY A 77 14.43 -1.48 -9.12
C GLY A 77 15.21 -2.65 -8.53
N PRO A 78 14.96 -3.89 -8.99
CA PRO A 78 15.46 -5.14 -8.38
C PRO A 78 16.93 -5.39 -8.70
N THR A 79 17.79 -4.46 -8.27
CA THR A 79 19.25 -4.61 -8.29
C THR A 79 19.71 -5.38 -7.06
N SER A 80 20.85 -6.06 -7.13
CA SER A 80 21.42 -6.82 -6.00
C SER A 80 21.52 -5.99 -4.72
N HIS A 81 22.01 -4.75 -4.83
CA HIS A 81 22.07 -3.82 -3.69
C HIS A 81 20.70 -3.60 -3.03
N MET A 82 19.64 -3.40 -3.84
CA MET A 82 18.28 -3.15 -3.34
C MET A 82 17.66 -4.41 -2.75
N THR A 83 17.79 -5.56 -3.43
CA THR A 83 17.23 -6.83 -2.96
C THR A 83 17.93 -7.32 -1.69
N ASP A 84 19.27 -7.24 -1.63
CA ASP A 84 20.03 -7.63 -0.45
C ASP A 84 19.82 -6.68 0.72
N GLY A 85 19.71 -5.37 0.44
CA GLY A 85 19.35 -4.36 1.42
C GLY A 85 17.98 -4.61 2.02
N LEU A 86 16.99 -4.93 1.18
CA LEU A 86 15.62 -5.22 1.63
C LEU A 86 15.57 -6.49 2.46
N ARG A 87 16.29 -7.54 2.05
CA ARG A 87 16.43 -8.77 2.84
C ARG A 87 17.00 -8.48 4.23
N ARG A 88 18.13 -7.76 4.31
CA ARG A 88 18.73 -7.36 5.60
C ARG A 88 17.80 -6.50 6.44
N LEU A 89 17.00 -5.61 5.83
CA LEU A 89 16.01 -4.83 6.57
C LEU A 89 14.95 -5.76 7.19
N VAL A 90 14.37 -6.65 6.39
CA VAL A 90 13.31 -7.56 6.84
C VAL A 90 13.82 -8.48 7.94
N ASP A 91 15.01 -9.07 7.75
CA ASP A 91 15.63 -9.94 8.75
C ASP A 91 15.82 -9.19 10.08
N ARG A 92 16.35 -7.96 10.06
CA ARG A 92 16.47 -7.12 11.28
C ARG A 92 15.13 -6.79 11.93
N LEU A 93 14.08 -6.51 11.15
CA LEU A 93 12.76 -6.22 11.70
C LEU A 93 12.18 -7.46 12.39
N ILE A 94 12.31 -8.63 11.76
CA ILE A 94 11.89 -9.90 12.35
C ILE A 94 12.66 -10.18 13.65
N GLU A 95 13.98 -10.03 13.65
CA GLU A 95 14.81 -10.23 14.84
C GLU A 95 14.40 -9.30 16.00
N ALA A 96 14.05 -8.04 15.70
CA ALA A 96 13.67 -7.06 16.71
C ALA A 96 12.26 -7.27 17.31
N ASP A 97 11.36 -7.94 16.58
CA ASP A 97 10.02 -8.34 17.08
C ASP A 97 9.53 -9.48 16.21
N GLN A 98 9.36 -10.66 16.83
CA GLN A 98 8.92 -11.87 16.17
C GLN A 98 7.43 -11.82 15.77
N ALA A 99 6.67 -10.83 16.26
CA ALA A 99 5.29 -10.65 15.85
C ALA A 99 5.20 -10.30 14.34
N PRO A 100 4.20 -10.85 13.63
CA PRO A 100 4.05 -10.62 12.20
C PRO A 100 3.75 -9.14 11.90
N MET A 101 4.38 -8.63 10.85
CA MET A 101 4.20 -7.24 10.39
C MET A 101 3.23 -7.18 9.20
N SER A 102 2.56 -6.04 9.03
CA SER A 102 1.82 -5.77 7.80
C SER A 102 2.73 -5.09 6.78
N LEU A 103 2.52 -5.36 5.50
CA LEU A 103 3.27 -4.76 4.40
C LEU A 103 2.36 -3.82 3.61
N VAL A 104 2.80 -2.59 3.36
CA VAL A 104 2.11 -1.64 2.48
C VAL A 104 3.03 -1.30 1.32
N GLY A 105 2.71 -1.76 0.11
CA GLY A 105 3.52 -1.55 -1.08
C GLY A 105 2.86 -0.59 -2.06
N TRP A 106 3.58 0.43 -2.53
CA TRP A 106 3.10 1.32 -3.57
C TRP A 106 3.86 1.10 -4.87
N SER A 107 3.13 0.92 -5.98
CA SER A 107 3.71 0.68 -7.31
C SER A 107 4.67 -0.51 -7.26
N LEU A 108 5.93 -0.37 -7.68
CA LEU A 108 6.93 -1.43 -7.56
C LEU A 108 7.13 -1.93 -6.10
N GLY A 109 6.82 -1.11 -5.09
CA GLY A 109 6.81 -1.52 -3.69
C GLY A 109 5.86 -2.69 -3.41
N GLY A 110 4.75 -2.82 -4.14
CA GLY A 110 3.84 -3.96 -4.01
C GLY A 110 4.44 -5.28 -4.50
N VAL A 111 5.29 -5.24 -5.54
CA VAL A 111 6.03 -6.41 -6.03
C VAL A 111 7.00 -6.90 -4.95
N TYR A 112 7.73 -5.98 -4.30
CA TYR A 112 8.59 -6.31 -3.17
C TYR A 112 7.80 -6.86 -1.97
N ALA A 113 6.64 -6.27 -1.66
CA ALA A 113 5.79 -6.75 -0.57
C ALA A 113 5.35 -8.20 -0.79
N HIS A 114 4.97 -8.56 -2.02
CA HIS A 114 4.66 -9.93 -2.40
C HIS A 114 5.86 -10.87 -2.25
N GLY A 115 7.05 -10.45 -2.70
CA GLY A 115 8.27 -11.24 -2.53
C GLY A 115 8.62 -11.50 -1.07
N ILE A 116 8.42 -10.52 -0.18
CA ILE A 116 8.63 -10.71 1.27
C ILE A 116 7.62 -11.73 1.82
N ALA A 117 6.33 -11.58 1.46
CA ALA A 117 5.28 -12.48 1.91
C ALA A 117 5.43 -13.92 1.41
N GLU A 118 5.94 -14.11 0.20
CA GLU A 118 6.30 -15.42 -0.34
C GLU A 118 7.45 -16.05 0.45
N GLN A 119 8.51 -15.29 0.74
CA GLN A 119 9.71 -15.80 1.39
C GLN A 119 9.58 -15.97 2.92
N ARG A 120 8.68 -15.21 3.55
CA ARG A 120 8.53 -15.14 5.02
C ARG A 120 7.04 -15.12 5.45
N PRO A 121 6.18 -16.06 5.00
CA PRO A 121 4.74 -15.99 5.24
C PRO A 121 4.37 -15.94 6.73
N GLY A 122 5.09 -16.66 7.59
CA GLY A 122 4.83 -16.66 9.04
C GLY A 122 5.12 -15.33 9.74
N HIS A 123 5.82 -14.40 9.09
CA HIS A 123 6.15 -13.08 9.63
C HIS A 123 5.35 -11.95 8.97
N VAL A 124 4.41 -12.28 8.08
CA VAL A 124 3.57 -11.31 7.38
C VAL A 124 2.12 -11.48 7.80
N ARG A 125 1.57 -10.45 8.44
CA ARG A 125 0.17 -10.41 8.88
C ARG A 125 -0.78 -10.25 7.70
N GLN A 126 -0.42 -9.38 6.75
CA GLN A 126 -1.16 -9.13 5.51
C GLN A 126 -0.35 -8.22 4.57
N VAL A 127 -0.78 -8.17 3.31
CA VAL A 127 -0.23 -7.28 2.29
C VAL A 127 -1.31 -6.33 1.76
N VAL A 128 -1.04 -5.03 1.81
CA VAL A 128 -1.87 -4.00 1.15
C VAL A 128 -1.06 -3.35 0.04
N THR A 129 -1.58 -3.33 -1.18
CA THR A 129 -0.88 -2.74 -2.33
C THR A 129 -1.65 -1.56 -2.91
N LEU A 130 -0.93 -0.56 -3.42
CA LEU A 130 -1.47 0.65 -4.03
C LEU A 130 -0.96 0.72 -5.48
N GLY A 131 -1.86 0.68 -6.48
CA GLY A 131 -1.51 0.84 -7.90
C GLY A 131 -0.30 0.00 -8.35
N SER A 132 -0.17 -1.23 -7.87
CA SER A 132 1.04 -2.05 -8.02
C SER A 132 0.92 -3.00 -9.19
N PRO A 133 1.95 -3.23 -10.02
CA PRO A 133 1.86 -4.12 -11.17
C PRO A 133 2.04 -5.59 -10.74
N LEU A 134 1.00 -6.19 -10.16
CA LEU A 134 1.02 -7.50 -9.51
C LEU A 134 1.17 -8.68 -10.48
N ASN A 135 0.99 -8.47 -11.78
CA ASN A 135 1.30 -9.48 -12.80
C ASN A 135 2.81 -9.80 -12.91
N TYR A 136 3.68 -8.96 -12.35
CA TYR A 136 5.13 -9.22 -12.21
C TYR A 136 5.51 -9.65 -10.78
N ALA A 137 4.55 -9.71 -9.87
CA ALA A 137 4.81 -10.07 -8.49
C ALA A 137 4.82 -11.59 -8.29
N PRO A 138 5.65 -12.10 -7.35
CA PRO A 138 5.52 -13.48 -6.90
C PRO A 138 4.11 -13.77 -6.38
N ARG A 139 3.71 -15.03 -6.45
CA ARG A 139 2.39 -15.44 -5.96
C ARG A 139 2.39 -15.44 -4.44
N LEU A 140 1.38 -14.81 -3.86
CA LEU A 140 1.20 -14.83 -2.42
C LEU A 140 0.77 -16.22 -1.94
N PRO A 141 1.36 -16.74 -0.85
CA PRO A 141 0.88 -17.94 -0.18
C PRO A 141 -0.60 -17.82 0.18
N ALA A 142 -1.34 -18.93 0.07
CA ALA A 142 -2.78 -18.95 0.31
C ALA A 142 -3.18 -18.47 1.72
N THR A 143 -2.26 -18.57 2.68
CA THR A 143 -2.44 -18.18 4.09
C THR A 143 -2.23 -16.70 4.37
N VAL A 144 -1.57 -15.95 3.49
CA VAL A 144 -1.28 -14.52 3.72
C VAL A 144 -2.39 -13.68 3.09
N PRO A 145 -3.21 -12.94 3.86
CA PRO A 145 -4.25 -12.10 3.29
C PRO A 145 -3.68 -10.93 2.48
N ALA A 146 -4.41 -10.53 1.44
CA ALA A 146 -4.00 -9.39 0.63
C ALA A 146 -5.15 -8.58 0.04
N THR A 147 -4.92 -7.27 0.02
CA THR A 147 -5.82 -6.29 -0.57
C THR A 147 -5.05 -5.44 -1.57
N SER A 148 -5.53 -5.39 -2.81
CA SER A 148 -5.04 -4.48 -3.83
C SER A 148 -5.97 -3.29 -3.98
N ILE A 149 -5.42 -2.09 -3.81
CA ILE A 149 -6.11 -0.84 -4.02
C ILE A 149 -5.66 -0.30 -5.38
N TYR A 150 -6.59 -0.20 -6.32
CA TYR A 150 -6.30 0.20 -7.69
C TYR A 150 -7.17 1.38 -8.13
N SER A 151 -6.72 2.10 -9.16
CA SER A 151 -7.54 3.11 -9.82
C SER A 151 -7.62 2.88 -11.32
N LYS A 152 -8.83 2.94 -11.88
CA LYS A 152 -9.00 2.89 -13.35
C LYS A 152 -8.41 4.11 -14.07
N SER A 153 -8.18 5.21 -13.34
CA SER A 153 -7.55 6.42 -13.87
C SER A 153 -6.03 6.45 -13.76
N ASP A 154 -5.42 5.42 -13.14
CA ASP A 154 -3.97 5.27 -13.06
C ASP A 154 -3.36 5.27 -14.48
N ALA A 155 -2.47 6.24 -14.72
CA ALA A 155 -1.86 6.44 -16.02
C ALA A 155 -0.46 5.79 -16.14
N VAL A 156 0.06 5.21 -15.04
CA VAL A 156 1.40 4.61 -14.95
C VAL A 156 1.30 3.09 -14.95
N VAL A 157 0.43 2.53 -14.12
CA VAL A 157 0.15 1.10 -14.03
C VAL A 157 -1.26 0.85 -14.51
N ALA A 158 -1.38 0.10 -15.62
CA ALA A 158 -2.69 -0.29 -16.13
C ALA A 158 -3.45 -1.05 -15.03
N TYR A 159 -4.64 -0.58 -14.66
CA TYR A 159 -5.37 -1.10 -13.48
C TYR A 159 -5.54 -2.62 -13.44
N ARG A 160 -5.64 -3.28 -14.62
CA ARG A 160 -5.73 -4.74 -14.76
C ARG A 160 -4.50 -5.46 -14.24
N ALA A 161 -3.32 -4.85 -14.39
CA ALA A 161 -2.07 -5.37 -13.83
C ALA A 161 -2.07 -5.31 -12.30
N SER A 162 -2.89 -4.45 -11.70
CA SER A 162 -3.03 -4.31 -10.25
C SER A 162 -4.02 -5.28 -9.63
N LEU A 163 -4.73 -6.08 -10.41
CA LEU A 163 -5.73 -6.99 -9.86
C LEU A 163 -5.08 -8.26 -9.30
N LEU A 164 -5.39 -8.55 -8.04
CA LEU A 164 -5.18 -9.87 -7.46
C LEU A 164 -6.12 -10.87 -8.13
N THR A 165 -5.61 -12.08 -8.36
CA THR A 165 -6.47 -13.22 -8.68
C THR A 165 -7.40 -13.50 -7.50
N SER A 166 -8.69 -13.71 -7.78
CA SER A 166 -9.71 -13.98 -6.77
C SER A 166 -9.35 -15.18 -5.90
N GLY A 167 -9.65 -15.08 -4.61
CA GLY A 167 -9.40 -16.11 -3.61
C GLY A 167 -10.00 -15.71 -2.26
N PRO A 168 -10.08 -16.64 -1.30
CA PRO A 168 -10.78 -16.41 -0.03
C PRO A 168 -10.18 -15.30 0.84
N LEU A 169 -8.88 -15.04 0.68
CA LEU A 169 -8.13 -13.99 1.39
C LEU A 169 -7.57 -12.94 0.42
N ARG A 170 -8.30 -12.67 -0.67
CA ARG A 170 -7.89 -11.74 -1.73
C ARG A 170 -8.99 -10.75 -2.00
N GLU A 171 -8.63 -9.48 -2.07
CA GLU A 171 -9.58 -8.42 -2.35
C GLU A 171 -9.00 -7.37 -3.29
N ASN A 172 -9.80 -6.90 -4.24
CA ASN A 172 -9.49 -5.76 -5.08
C ASN A 172 -10.46 -4.62 -4.75
N VAL A 173 -9.94 -3.47 -4.32
CA VAL A 173 -10.72 -2.27 -3.98
C VAL A 173 -10.40 -1.17 -4.99
N GLU A 174 -11.42 -0.70 -5.70
CA GLU A 174 -11.27 0.43 -6.60
C GLU A 174 -11.38 1.77 -5.85
N VAL A 175 -10.51 2.72 -6.21
CA VAL A 175 -10.57 4.11 -5.78
C VAL A 175 -10.41 5.05 -6.98
N ARG A 176 -10.81 6.31 -6.82
CA ARG A 176 -10.55 7.37 -7.80
C ARG A 176 -9.24 8.09 -7.43
N GLY A 177 -8.32 8.24 -8.38
CA GLY A 177 -7.08 9.01 -8.18
C GLY A 177 -6.05 8.81 -9.29
N SER A 178 -5.07 9.71 -9.37
CA SER A 178 -3.85 9.50 -10.15
C SER A 178 -2.91 8.49 -9.48
N HIS A 179 -1.94 7.92 -10.21
CA HIS A 179 -0.96 6.98 -9.65
C HIS A 179 -0.15 7.61 -8.51
N VAL A 180 0.37 8.81 -8.75
CA VAL A 180 1.14 9.59 -7.77
C VAL A 180 0.26 10.00 -6.59
N GLY A 181 -1.01 10.30 -6.86
CA GLY A 181 -2.02 10.64 -5.86
C GLY A 181 -2.30 9.55 -4.83
N LEU A 182 -2.21 8.27 -5.21
CA LEU A 182 -2.56 7.15 -4.34
C LEU A 182 -1.78 7.15 -3.01
N GLY A 183 -0.57 7.72 -2.97
CA GLY A 183 0.24 7.82 -1.75
C GLY A 183 -0.34 8.74 -0.66
N HIS A 184 -1.29 9.61 -1.00
CA HIS A 184 -1.93 10.55 -0.07
C HIS A 184 -3.44 10.62 -0.26
N ASN A 185 -4.02 9.73 -1.04
CA ASN A 185 -5.42 9.79 -1.41
C ASN A 185 -6.35 9.39 -0.23
N PRO A 186 -7.34 10.23 0.17
CA PRO A 186 -8.22 9.94 1.30
C PRO A 186 -8.90 8.56 1.30
N PRO A 187 -9.64 8.11 0.26
CA PRO A 187 -10.18 6.76 0.22
C PRO A 187 -9.11 5.66 0.30
N VAL A 188 -7.90 5.86 -0.24
CA VAL A 188 -6.79 4.90 -0.05
C VAL A 188 -6.46 4.77 1.43
N LEU A 189 -6.26 5.90 2.13
CA LEU A 189 -5.93 5.91 3.55
C LEU A 189 -7.03 5.27 4.42
N VAL A 190 -8.30 5.45 4.06
CA VAL A 190 -9.42 4.77 4.73
C VAL A 190 -9.34 3.26 4.56
N VAL A 191 -9.12 2.78 3.33
CA VAL A 191 -9.01 1.34 3.06
C VAL A 191 -7.82 0.74 3.79
N VAL A 192 -6.66 1.42 3.76
CA VAL A 192 -5.45 0.97 4.47
C VAL A 192 -5.71 0.92 5.97
N ALA A 193 -6.32 1.96 6.57
CA ALA A 193 -6.65 1.97 8.00
C ALA A 193 -7.56 0.82 8.39
N ASP A 194 -8.61 0.56 7.59
CA ASP A 194 -9.54 -0.54 7.84
C ASP A 194 -8.84 -1.90 7.77
N ARG A 195 -8.09 -2.17 6.68
CA ARG A 195 -7.36 -3.43 6.52
C ARG A 195 -6.41 -3.66 7.68
N LEU A 196 -5.62 -2.66 8.05
CA LEU A 196 -4.63 -2.79 9.11
C LEU A 196 -5.28 -2.97 10.50
N ALA A 197 -6.50 -2.47 10.71
CA ALA A 197 -7.19 -2.61 12.00
C ALA A 197 -7.76 -4.01 12.24
N GLN A 198 -7.86 -4.85 11.21
CA GLN A 198 -8.36 -6.22 11.36
C GLN A 198 -7.38 -7.07 12.20
N PRO A 199 -7.84 -7.77 13.25
CA PRO A 199 -7.01 -8.68 14.04
C PRO A 199 -6.33 -9.74 13.16
N ALA A 200 -5.12 -10.16 13.54
CA ALA A 200 -4.43 -11.25 12.84
C ALA A 200 -5.30 -12.51 12.84
N GLY A 201 -5.46 -13.14 11.66
CA GLY A 201 -6.32 -14.32 11.48
C GLY A 201 -7.82 -14.05 11.35
N ALA A 202 -8.28 -12.80 11.52
CA ALA A 202 -9.68 -12.41 11.40
C ALA A 202 -9.97 -11.62 10.12
N TRP A 203 -9.26 -11.93 9.03
CA TRP A 203 -9.39 -11.17 7.79
C TRP A 203 -10.79 -11.29 7.20
N THR A 204 -11.38 -10.14 6.85
CA THR A 204 -12.65 -10.07 6.13
C THR A 204 -12.58 -9.04 5.00
N PRO A 205 -13.35 -9.24 3.91
CA PRO A 205 -13.44 -8.24 2.83
C PRO A 205 -13.88 -6.87 3.34
N TYR A 206 -13.43 -5.82 2.65
CA TYR A 206 -13.80 -4.44 2.92
C TYR A 206 -15.31 -4.26 2.97
N GLN A 207 -15.75 -3.58 4.02
CA GLN A 207 -17.03 -2.90 4.00
C GLN A 207 -16.80 -1.41 4.24
N PRO A 208 -17.02 -0.56 3.22
CA PRO A 208 -16.75 0.85 3.38
C PRO A 208 -17.65 1.47 4.44
N PRO A 209 -17.08 2.17 5.44
CA PRO A 209 -17.89 2.80 6.47
C PRO A 209 -18.78 3.84 5.83
N ARG A 210 -20.00 4.03 6.38
CA ARG A 210 -21.05 4.86 5.77
C ARG A 210 -20.56 6.25 5.36
N TRP A 211 -19.67 6.85 6.16
CA TRP A 211 -19.11 8.18 5.91
C TRP A 211 -18.10 8.24 4.76
N ALA A 212 -17.44 7.12 4.41
CA ALA A 212 -16.44 7.07 3.34
C ALA A 212 -17.02 6.62 1.98
N ARG A 213 -18.24 6.05 1.98
CA ARG A 213 -18.92 5.58 0.75
C ARG A 213 -18.96 6.62 -0.38
N PRO A 214 -19.22 7.92 -0.15
CA PRO A 214 -19.26 8.91 -1.24
C PRO A 214 -17.95 9.06 -2.03
N TRP A 215 -16.81 8.65 -1.46
CA TRP A 215 -15.50 8.75 -2.14
C TRP A 215 -15.15 7.51 -2.95
N LEU A 216 -15.83 6.40 -2.71
CA LEU A 216 -15.61 5.17 -3.44
C LEU A 216 -16.48 5.14 -4.70
N PRO A 217 -16.02 4.50 -5.77
CA PRO A 217 -16.87 4.25 -6.92
C PRO A 217 -18.10 3.41 -6.49
N SER A 218 -19.25 3.74 -7.09
CA SER A 218 -20.53 3.08 -6.86
C SER A 218 -20.54 1.65 -7.37
#